data_AF-A0A9D1X5I1-F1
#
_entry.id   AF-A0A9D1X5I1-F1
#
_cell.length_a   1.000
_cell.length_b   1.000
_cell.length_c   1.000
_cell.angle_alpha   90.00
_cell.angle_beta   90.00
_cell.angle_gamma   90.00
#
_symmetry.space_group_name_H-M   'P 1'
#
loop_
_entity.id
_entity.type
_entity.pdbx_description
1 polymer ?
#
loop_
_entity_poly.entity_id
_entity_poly.type
_entity_poly.pdbx_seq_one_letter_code
_entity_poly.pdbx_strand_id
1 'polypeptide(L)'
;MSTPHEQIDTPPVIRTAVCKEDAFGAASAGTAIPGQHPGNPATIPTCEELQQALIRRHTGTVQHRLSKARVAVAGLGGLGSNIAVSLARIGVGHLHLIDFDRVDITNLNRQQYFIHQIGMEKTEALKDILLAINPYLTIQTDCVRVTEKNVPALFRDDTYICEAFDVPENKAMLAETVLEHFPDKYLIAASGMAGYGDSNRIRTRKISSHFYLCGDETSEVREGQGLMAPRVALCAAHQANLVVELILRQTGTKRRQS
;
A
#
# COMPACT_ATOMS: atom_id res chain seq x y z
N MET A 1 33.47 45.41 1.88
CA MET A 1 33.33 44.49 0.72
C MET A 1 32.52 43.32 1.21
N SER A 2 31.21 43.37 0.97
CA SER A 2 30.23 42.45 1.53
C SER A 2 29.69 41.59 0.39
N THR A 3 29.89 40.28 0.46
CA THR A 3 29.35 39.30 -0.49
C THR A 3 27.87 39.02 -0.17
N PRO A 4 26.97 38.87 -1.16
CA PRO A 4 25.55 38.65 -0.90
C PRO A 4 25.27 37.18 -0.59
N HIS A 5 24.37 36.96 0.36
CA HIS A 5 23.79 35.66 0.68
C HIS A 5 22.82 35.21 -0.43
N GLU A 6 23.05 34.04 -0.98
CA GLU A 6 22.17 33.36 -1.93
C GLU A 6 21.04 32.69 -1.15
N GLN A 7 19.80 33.15 -1.36
CA GLN A 7 18.59 32.57 -0.78
C GLN A 7 18.30 31.24 -1.47
N ILE A 8 18.36 30.14 -0.71
CA ILE A 8 17.92 28.83 -1.17
C ILE A 8 16.39 28.79 -1.08
N ASP A 9 15.76 28.76 -2.24
CA ASP A 9 14.31 28.65 -2.42
C ASP A 9 13.84 27.25 -1.99
N THR A 10 13.15 27.16 -0.85
CA THR A 10 12.52 25.92 -0.38
C THR A 10 11.26 25.62 -1.21
N PRO A 11 11.10 24.41 -1.79
CA PRO A 11 9.92 24.08 -2.56
C PRO A 11 8.66 24.07 -1.67
N PRO A 12 7.47 24.41 -2.22
CA PRO A 12 6.26 24.55 -1.44
C PRO A 12 5.79 23.20 -0.88
N VAL A 13 5.52 23.19 0.43
CA VAL A 13 4.83 22.11 1.13
C VAL A 13 3.43 21.94 0.52
N ILE A 14 3.22 20.86 -0.23
CA ILE A 14 1.90 20.50 -0.76
C ILE A 14 1.00 20.11 0.42
N ARG A 15 0.02 20.97 0.72
CA ARG A 15 -0.99 20.73 1.74
C ARG A 15 -1.85 19.52 1.37
N THR A 16 -2.02 18.63 2.34
CA THR A 16 -2.86 17.44 2.33
C THR A 16 -4.29 17.75 1.89
N ALA A 17 -4.72 17.24 0.74
CA ALA A 17 -6.14 17.18 0.37
C ALA A 17 -6.77 15.97 1.06
N VAL A 18 -7.14 16.13 2.34
CA VAL A 18 -8.25 15.35 2.87
C VAL A 18 -9.49 15.80 2.08
N CYS A 19 -10.39 14.89 1.71
CA CYS A 19 -11.73 15.25 1.23
C CYS A 19 -12.41 16.13 2.28
N LYS A 20 -12.17 17.43 2.20
CA LYS A 20 -12.99 18.47 2.80
C LYS A 20 -13.99 18.84 1.72
N GLU A 21 -15.25 18.86 2.13
CA GLU A 21 -16.27 19.62 1.42
C GLU A 21 -15.70 21.03 1.17
N ASP A 22 -15.73 21.45 -0.09
CA ASP A 22 -15.34 22.76 -0.61
C ASP A 22 -13.84 23.06 -0.80
N ALA A 23 -13.32 22.82 -2.03
CA ALA A 23 -12.40 23.73 -2.74
C ALA A 23 -12.11 23.24 -4.18
N PHE A 24 -12.65 23.94 -5.17
CA PHE A 24 -12.35 23.74 -6.59
C PHE A 24 -11.00 24.37 -6.97
N GLY A 25 -10.15 23.61 -7.66
CA GLY A 25 -8.94 24.10 -8.32
C GLY A 25 -8.53 23.14 -9.43
N ALA A 26 -8.52 23.63 -10.68
CA ALA A 26 -8.24 22.86 -11.88
C ALA A 26 -6.77 22.40 -11.94
N ALA A 27 -6.54 21.10 -12.17
CA ALA A 27 -5.23 20.55 -12.47
C ALA A 27 -4.99 20.46 -13.99
N SER A 28 -3.83 20.98 -14.43
CA SER A 28 -3.38 21.06 -15.82
C SER A 28 -2.97 19.70 -16.42
N ALA A 29 -3.34 19.46 -17.68
CA ALA A 29 -3.07 18.23 -18.42
C ALA A 29 -1.60 18.05 -18.82
N GLY A 30 -1.06 16.85 -18.59
CA GLY A 30 0.27 16.40 -19.02
C GLY A 30 0.19 15.29 -20.09
N THR A 31 1.18 15.31 -20.97
CA THR A 31 1.43 14.58 -22.24
C THR A 31 0.94 13.13 -22.42
N ALA A 32 0.39 12.86 -23.60
CA ALA A 32 -0.28 11.62 -24.03
C ALA A 32 0.67 10.45 -24.41
N ILE A 33 0.19 9.22 -24.16
CA ILE A 33 0.82 7.93 -24.51
C ILE A 33 0.26 7.44 -25.87
N PRO A 34 1.07 6.86 -26.79
CA PRO A 34 0.58 6.42 -28.11
C PRO A 34 -0.35 5.21 -28.02
N GLY A 35 -1.54 5.31 -28.63
CA GLY A 35 -2.58 4.27 -28.65
C GLY A 35 -4.02 4.78 -28.47
N GLN A 36 -4.22 6.10 -28.31
CA GLN A 36 -5.54 6.70 -28.13
C GLN A 36 -6.28 6.84 -29.48
N HIS A 37 -7.50 6.31 -29.55
CA HIS A 37 -8.45 6.66 -30.61
C HIS A 37 -8.70 8.18 -30.61
N PRO A 38 -8.71 8.84 -31.79
CA PRO A 38 -8.93 10.28 -31.87
C PRO A 38 -10.41 10.55 -31.60
N GLY A 39 -10.75 11.11 -30.44
CA GLY A 39 -12.13 11.57 -30.20
C GLY A 39 -12.56 11.91 -28.78
N ASN A 40 -11.88 11.44 -27.73
CA ASN A 40 -12.17 11.90 -26.37
C ASN A 40 -10.97 11.61 -25.44
N PRO A 41 -10.26 12.61 -24.88
CA PRO A 41 -9.40 12.34 -23.73
C PRO A 41 -10.31 11.79 -22.65
N ALA A 42 -10.04 10.57 -22.14
CA ALA A 42 -10.85 9.99 -21.09
C ALA A 42 -10.92 10.98 -19.92
N THR A 43 -12.09 11.59 -19.72
CA THR A 43 -12.31 12.55 -18.65
C THR A 43 -12.07 11.82 -17.33
N ILE A 44 -11.10 12.29 -16.54
CA ILE A 44 -10.86 11.74 -15.21
C ILE A 44 -12.16 11.91 -14.40
N PRO A 45 -12.77 10.83 -13.89
CA PRO A 45 -14.00 10.96 -13.13
C PRO A 45 -13.78 11.78 -11.86
N THR A 46 -14.80 12.52 -11.45
CA THR A 46 -14.79 13.28 -10.19
C THR A 46 -14.66 12.35 -8.97
N CYS A 47 -14.24 12.91 -7.83
CA CYS A 47 -14.16 12.16 -6.57
C CYS A 47 -15.52 11.56 -6.20
N GLU A 48 -16.59 12.33 -6.40
CA GLU A 48 -17.95 11.89 -6.14
C GLU A 48 -18.35 10.72 -7.04
N GLU A 49 -18.07 10.78 -8.35
CA GLU A 49 -18.42 9.68 -9.27
C GLU A 49 -17.71 8.37 -8.92
N LEU A 50 -16.40 8.41 -8.61
CA LEU A 50 -15.66 7.23 -8.17
C LEU A 50 -16.18 6.71 -6.83
N GLN A 51 -16.44 7.60 -5.87
CA GLN A 51 -16.99 7.23 -4.58
C GLN A 51 -18.37 6.59 -4.72
N GLN A 52 -19.27 7.15 -5.55
CA GLN A 52 -20.58 6.57 -5.81
C GLN A 52 -20.49 5.21 -6.50
N ALA A 53 -19.51 4.99 -7.38
CA ALA A 53 -19.27 3.68 -7.97
C ALA A 53 -18.90 2.61 -6.92
N LEU A 54 -18.01 2.95 -5.97
CA LEU A 54 -17.65 2.08 -4.85
C LEU A 54 -18.83 1.84 -3.90
N ILE A 55 -19.58 2.90 -3.57
CA ILE A 55 -20.79 2.82 -2.73
C ILE A 55 -21.83 1.88 -3.34
N ARG A 56 -22.06 1.94 -4.66
CA ARG A 56 -22.97 1.00 -5.35
C ARG A 56 -22.52 -0.46 -5.22
N ARG A 57 -21.22 -0.71 -5.10
CA ARG A 57 -20.66 -2.07 -4.99
C ARG A 57 -20.84 -2.68 -3.60
N HIS A 58 -20.61 -1.91 -2.54
CA HIS A 58 -20.53 -2.45 -1.18
C HIS A 58 -21.14 -1.57 -0.08
N THR A 59 -21.95 -0.56 -0.41
CA THR A 59 -22.63 0.41 0.49
C THR A 59 -21.79 1.56 1.02
N GLY A 60 -22.48 2.66 1.39
CA GLY A 60 -21.90 3.86 1.97
C GLY A 60 -21.21 3.61 3.31
N THR A 61 -21.78 2.78 4.17
CA THR A 61 -21.19 2.43 5.47
C THR A 61 -19.85 1.72 5.32
N VAL A 62 -19.73 0.80 4.36
CA VAL A 62 -18.47 0.11 4.07
C VAL A 62 -17.47 1.09 3.48
N GLN A 63 -17.87 1.88 2.47
CA GLN A 63 -16.96 2.85 1.84
C GLN A 63 -16.43 3.88 2.85
N HIS A 64 -17.29 4.37 3.75
CA HIS A 64 -16.90 5.32 4.80
C HIS A 64 -15.80 4.77 5.72
N ARG A 65 -15.81 3.47 5.99
CA ARG A 65 -14.80 2.83 6.85
C ARG A 65 -13.51 2.61 6.09
N LEU A 66 -13.59 2.16 4.84
CA LEU A 66 -12.44 2.01 3.97
C LEU A 66 -11.74 3.35 3.71
N SER A 67 -12.51 4.42 3.44
CA SER A 67 -11.97 5.75 3.20
C SER A 67 -11.26 6.35 4.41
N LYS A 68 -11.62 5.93 5.63
CA LYS A 68 -10.96 6.37 6.88
C LYS A 68 -9.78 5.51 7.29
N ALA A 69 -9.64 4.31 6.71
CA ALA A 69 -8.60 3.38 7.11
C ALA A 69 -7.21 3.86 6.66
N ARG A 70 -6.22 3.65 7.55
CA ARG A 70 -4.80 3.93 7.31
C ARG A 70 -4.01 2.62 7.31
N VAL A 71 -3.41 2.30 6.17
CA VAL A 71 -2.70 1.04 5.96
C VAL A 71 -1.27 1.33 5.52
N ALA A 72 -0.30 0.85 6.30
CA ALA A 72 1.10 0.84 5.90
C ALA A 72 1.44 -0.45 5.14
N VAL A 73 2.24 -0.32 4.08
CA VAL A 73 2.83 -1.42 3.33
C VAL A 73 4.34 -1.29 3.40
N ALA A 74 4.97 -2.16 4.18
CA ALA A 74 6.41 -2.17 4.42
C ALA A 74 7.09 -3.20 3.50
N GLY A 75 7.84 -2.72 2.52
CA GLY A 75 8.34 -3.49 1.39
C GLY A 75 7.36 -3.42 0.22
N LEU A 76 7.83 -2.91 -0.91
CA LEU A 76 7.06 -2.65 -2.13
C LEU A 76 7.56 -3.53 -3.28
N GLY A 77 8.02 -4.74 -2.94
CA GLY A 77 8.34 -5.80 -3.88
C GLY A 77 7.09 -6.44 -4.50
N GLY A 78 7.18 -7.73 -4.83
CA GLY A 78 6.07 -8.43 -5.49
C GLY A 78 4.82 -8.47 -4.62
N LEU A 79 5.00 -8.74 -3.33
CA LEU A 79 3.91 -8.84 -2.38
C LEU A 79 3.29 -7.46 -2.09
N GLY A 80 4.10 -6.51 -1.63
CA GLY A 80 3.61 -5.18 -1.24
C GLY A 80 2.99 -4.37 -2.38
N SER A 81 3.57 -4.41 -3.60
CA SER A 81 2.98 -3.69 -4.74
C SER A 81 1.60 -4.23 -5.11
N ASN A 82 1.38 -5.56 -5.04
CA ASN A 82 0.07 -6.17 -5.24
C ASN A 82 -0.93 -5.84 -4.11
N ILE A 83 -0.47 -5.77 -2.85
CA ILE A 83 -1.30 -5.34 -1.71
C ILE A 83 -1.80 -3.91 -1.94
N ALA A 84 -0.88 -2.97 -2.21
CA ALA A 84 -1.21 -1.57 -2.38
C ALA A 84 -2.20 -1.35 -3.53
N VAL A 85 -2.00 -2.02 -4.67
CA VAL A 85 -2.93 -1.97 -5.81
C VAL A 85 -4.31 -2.50 -5.41
N SER A 86 -4.37 -3.62 -4.68
CA SER A 86 -5.64 -4.21 -4.23
C SER A 86 -6.39 -3.28 -3.27
N LEU A 87 -5.68 -2.66 -2.32
CA LEU A 87 -6.24 -1.73 -1.35
C LEU A 87 -6.70 -0.41 -1.99
N ALA A 88 -5.97 0.11 -2.96
CA ALA A 88 -6.39 1.29 -3.72
C ALA A 88 -7.68 1.01 -4.51
N ARG A 89 -7.77 -0.16 -5.14
CA ARG A 89 -8.95 -0.56 -5.95
C ARG A 89 -10.21 -0.79 -5.11
N ILE A 90 -10.07 -1.29 -3.88
CA ILE A 90 -11.23 -1.50 -2.99
C ILE A 90 -11.66 -0.21 -2.28
N GLY A 91 -10.91 0.89 -2.42
CA GLY A 91 -11.31 2.20 -1.88
C GLY A 91 -10.80 2.48 -0.47
N VAL A 92 -9.68 1.87 -0.05
CA VAL A 92 -8.94 2.34 1.14
C VAL A 92 -8.49 3.77 0.90
N GLY A 93 -8.68 4.67 1.88
CA GLY A 93 -8.45 6.10 1.69
C GLY A 93 -7.01 6.57 1.94
N HIS A 94 -6.25 5.86 2.78
CA HIS A 94 -4.90 6.25 3.14
C HIS A 94 -3.93 5.06 3.05
N LEU A 95 -2.92 5.18 2.18
CA LEU A 95 -1.82 4.23 2.09
C LEU A 95 -0.50 4.91 2.50
N HIS A 96 0.29 4.20 3.29
CA HIS A 96 1.65 4.57 3.63
C HIS A 96 2.60 3.55 3.01
N LEU A 97 3.42 3.98 2.05
CA LEU A 97 4.29 3.13 1.25
C LEU A 97 5.74 3.30 1.70
N ILE A 98 6.38 2.20 2.12
CA ILE A 98 7.73 2.24 2.70
C ILE A 98 8.61 1.22 1.98
N ASP A 99 9.65 1.70 1.31
CA ASP A 99 10.71 0.90 0.69
C ASP A 99 11.96 1.77 0.54
N PHE A 100 13.13 1.18 0.33
CA PHE A 100 14.38 1.91 0.08
C PHE A 100 15.00 1.59 -1.29
N ASP A 101 14.45 0.61 -2.00
CA ASP A 101 14.95 0.16 -3.29
C ASP A 101 14.44 1.01 -4.45
N ARG A 102 15.14 0.86 -5.58
CA ARG A 102 14.69 1.32 -6.89
C ARG A 102 14.11 0.18 -7.71
N VAL A 103 13.29 0.51 -8.69
CA VAL A 103 12.74 -0.45 -9.66
C VAL A 103 13.88 -0.99 -10.52
N ASP A 104 14.02 -2.31 -10.55
CA ASP A 104 15.00 -3.02 -11.39
C ASP A 104 14.31 -3.90 -12.45
N ILE A 105 14.98 -4.18 -13.56
CA ILE A 105 14.44 -5.04 -14.62
C ILE A 105 14.02 -6.44 -14.11
N THR A 106 14.76 -6.99 -13.14
CA THR A 106 14.46 -8.30 -12.51
C THR A 106 13.20 -8.27 -11.64
N ASN A 107 12.63 -7.09 -11.39
CA ASN A 107 11.41 -6.90 -10.60
C ASN A 107 10.15 -7.05 -11.46
N LEU A 108 10.22 -6.71 -12.74
CA LEU A 108 9.05 -6.59 -13.64
C LEU A 108 8.30 -7.91 -13.84
N ASN A 109 8.94 -9.05 -13.58
CA ASN A 109 8.31 -10.36 -13.73
C ASN A 109 7.22 -10.65 -12.68
N ARG A 110 7.12 -9.87 -11.59
CA ARG A 110 6.19 -10.15 -10.46
C ARG A 110 5.75 -8.93 -9.65
N GLN A 111 6.28 -7.75 -9.94
CA GLN A 111 5.96 -6.49 -9.25
C GLN A 111 5.12 -5.61 -10.17
N GLN A 112 4.29 -4.72 -9.61
CA GLN A 112 3.32 -3.92 -10.39
C GLN A 112 3.95 -2.75 -11.19
N TYR A 113 5.27 -2.73 -11.36
CA TYR A 113 6.01 -1.65 -12.04
C TYR A 113 6.01 -1.81 -13.56
N PHE A 114 6.13 -0.67 -14.27
CA PHE A 114 6.25 -0.64 -15.72
C PHE A 114 7.71 -0.46 -16.18
N ILE A 115 7.98 -0.83 -17.43
CA ILE A 115 9.32 -0.73 -18.04
C ILE A 115 9.89 0.71 -17.97
N HIS A 116 9.05 1.72 -18.18
CA HIS A 116 9.49 3.12 -18.13
C HIS A 116 9.83 3.62 -16.72
N GLN A 117 9.54 2.83 -15.68
CA GLN A 117 9.82 3.19 -14.28
C GLN A 117 11.13 2.59 -13.76
N ILE A 118 11.88 1.84 -14.56
CA ILE A 118 13.19 1.30 -14.17
C ILE A 118 14.10 2.45 -13.71
N GLY A 119 14.73 2.29 -12.54
CA GLY A 119 15.58 3.28 -11.90
C GLY A 119 14.86 4.28 -10.97
N MET A 120 13.53 4.37 -11.03
CA MET A 120 12.75 5.15 -10.07
C MET A 120 12.75 4.50 -8.68
N GLU A 121 12.60 5.30 -7.64
CA GLU A 121 12.33 4.79 -6.29
C GLU A 121 11.00 4.02 -6.31
N LYS A 122 10.98 2.83 -5.70
CA LYS A 122 9.78 1.98 -5.67
C LYS A 122 8.58 2.70 -5.06
N THR A 123 8.82 3.52 -4.04
CA THR A 123 7.81 4.36 -3.38
C THR A 123 7.12 5.31 -4.36
N GLU A 124 7.88 6.09 -5.12
CA GLU A 124 7.33 7.05 -6.09
C GLU A 124 6.74 6.34 -7.32
N ALA A 125 7.42 5.31 -7.85
CA ALA A 125 6.89 4.54 -8.97
C ALA A 125 5.54 3.89 -8.65
N LEU A 126 5.39 3.33 -7.45
CA LEU A 126 4.12 2.72 -7.02
C LEU A 126 3.06 3.79 -6.75
N LYS A 127 3.44 4.92 -6.15
CA LYS A 127 2.52 6.06 -5.96
C LYS A 127 1.92 6.54 -7.28
N ASP A 128 2.71 6.67 -8.34
CA ASP A 128 2.23 7.04 -9.67
C ASP A 128 1.18 6.04 -10.19
N ILE A 129 1.47 4.74 -10.05
CA ILE A 129 0.53 3.66 -10.43
C ILE A 129 -0.78 3.76 -9.64
N LEU A 130 -0.69 3.99 -8.33
CA LEU A 130 -1.86 4.06 -7.46
C LEU A 130 -2.71 5.30 -7.73
N LEU A 131 -2.10 6.44 -8.05
CA LEU A 131 -2.83 7.65 -8.44
C LEU A 131 -3.47 7.52 -9.83
N ALA A 132 -2.89 6.73 -10.73
CA ALA A 132 -3.53 6.35 -11.98
C ALA A 132 -4.74 5.40 -11.77
N ILE A 133 -4.77 4.65 -10.66
CA ILE A 133 -5.92 3.82 -10.26
C ILE A 133 -7.00 4.65 -9.56
N ASN A 134 -6.60 5.50 -8.61
CA ASN A 134 -7.48 6.36 -7.85
C ASN A 134 -6.77 7.69 -7.53
N PRO A 135 -7.08 8.77 -8.27
CA PRO A 135 -6.39 10.06 -8.10
C PRO A 135 -6.74 10.77 -6.78
N TYR A 136 -7.75 10.31 -6.05
CA TYR A 136 -8.17 10.88 -4.76
C TYR A 136 -7.65 10.10 -3.54
N LEU A 137 -6.78 9.12 -3.78
CA LEU A 137 -6.11 8.35 -2.73
C LEU A 137 -5.10 9.23 -1.99
N THR A 138 -5.13 9.22 -0.66
CA THR A 138 -4.05 9.85 0.13
C THR A 138 -2.89 8.87 0.26
N ILE A 139 -1.72 9.25 -0.24
CA ILE A 139 -0.50 8.45 -0.17
C ILE A 139 0.59 9.19 0.59
N GLN A 140 1.17 8.53 1.59
CA GLN A 140 2.45 8.90 2.20
C GLN A 140 3.53 7.96 1.66
N THR A 141 4.70 8.49 1.32
CA THR A 141 5.87 7.71 0.90
C THR A 141 7.03 7.99 1.85
N ASP A 142 7.73 6.93 2.25
CA ASP A 142 8.97 7.02 3.02
C ASP A 142 10.02 6.14 2.33
N CYS A 143 10.95 6.77 1.59
CA CYS A 143 12.01 6.09 0.85
C CYS A 143 13.19 5.71 1.78
N VAL A 144 12.94 4.86 2.78
CA VAL A 144 13.91 4.53 3.83
C VAL A 144 13.91 3.04 4.18
N ARG A 145 15.05 2.55 4.66
CA ARG A 145 15.12 1.21 5.23
C ARG A 145 14.48 1.22 6.61
N VAL A 146 13.56 0.30 6.85
CA VAL A 146 12.95 0.10 8.16
C VAL A 146 13.96 -0.54 9.11
N THR A 147 14.06 0.02 10.31
CA THR A 147 14.95 -0.43 11.39
C THR A 147 14.20 -0.31 12.70
N GLU A 148 14.61 -1.07 13.71
CA GLU A 148 14.02 -1.00 15.05
C GLU A 148 13.88 0.44 15.57
N LYS A 149 14.89 1.29 15.31
CA LYS A 149 14.92 2.69 15.75
C LYS A 149 13.86 3.58 15.11
N ASN A 150 13.47 3.31 13.86
CA ASN A 150 12.53 4.18 13.13
C ASN A 150 11.11 3.63 13.06
N VAL A 151 10.88 2.36 13.41
CA VAL A 151 9.53 1.75 13.47
C VAL A 151 8.54 2.60 14.29
N PRO A 152 8.86 3.09 15.50
CA PRO A 152 7.92 3.89 16.27
C PRO A 152 7.49 5.18 15.59
N ALA A 153 8.40 5.80 14.83
CA ALA A 153 8.11 7.04 14.10
C ALA A 153 7.35 6.76 12.80
N LEU A 154 7.79 5.78 12.01
CA LEU A 154 7.21 5.44 10.71
C LEU A 154 5.77 4.99 10.84
N PHE A 155 5.48 4.05 11.74
CA PHE A 155 4.18 3.40 11.79
C PHE A 155 3.22 4.05 12.78
N ARG A 156 3.56 5.19 13.40
CA ARG A 156 2.78 5.80 14.50
C ARG A 156 1.30 5.99 14.17
N ASP A 157 0.98 6.36 12.93
CA ASP A 157 -0.37 6.79 12.55
C ASP A 157 -1.14 5.69 11.79
N ASP A 158 -0.55 4.51 11.57
CA ASP A 158 -1.15 3.44 10.76
C ASP A 158 -1.79 2.35 11.63
N THR A 159 -3.04 1.99 11.39
CA THR A 159 -3.73 0.96 12.21
C THR A 159 -3.43 -0.45 11.72
N TYR A 160 -3.18 -0.59 10.42
CA TYR A 160 -2.90 -1.86 9.75
C TYR A 160 -1.52 -1.78 9.11
N ILE A 161 -0.68 -2.77 9.37
CA ILE A 161 0.69 -2.84 8.87
C ILE A 161 0.84 -4.15 8.11
N CYS A 162 1.01 -4.06 6.80
CA CYS A 162 1.36 -5.17 5.93
C CYS A 162 2.88 -5.28 5.86
N GLU A 163 3.42 -6.36 6.43
CA GLU A 163 4.83 -6.74 6.25
C GLU A 163 4.99 -7.48 4.93
N ALA A 164 5.95 -7.02 4.12
CA ALA A 164 6.25 -7.55 2.79
C ALA A 164 7.74 -7.47 2.45
N PHE A 165 8.60 -7.73 3.43
CA PHE A 165 10.04 -7.86 3.25
C PHE A 165 10.42 -9.23 2.68
N ASP A 166 11.58 -9.32 2.05
CA ASP A 166 12.08 -10.57 1.47
C ASP A 166 13.00 -11.34 2.44
N VAL A 167 13.59 -10.65 3.42
CA VAL A 167 14.64 -11.18 4.31
C VAL A 167 14.04 -11.57 5.67
N PRO A 168 14.15 -12.83 6.12
CA PRO A 168 13.56 -13.32 7.37
C PRO A 168 13.90 -12.47 8.60
N GLU A 169 15.14 -12.03 8.73
CA GLU A 169 15.63 -11.22 9.85
C GLU A 169 14.90 -9.87 9.92
N ASN A 170 14.63 -9.24 8.78
CA ASN A 170 13.88 -7.98 8.73
C ASN A 170 12.40 -8.19 9.08
N LYS A 171 11.83 -9.36 8.76
CA LYS A 171 10.47 -9.72 9.14
C LYS A 171 10.35 -9.87 10.65
N ALA A 172 11.28 -10.62 11.24
CA ALA A 172 11.33 -10.83 12.68
C ALA A 172 11.49 -9.50 13.41
N MET A 173 12.45 -8.67 12.97
CA MET A 173 12.67 -7.33 13.52
C MET A 173 11.39 -6.48 13.48
N LEU A 174 10.74 -6.36 12.31
CA LEU A 174 9.51 -5.56 12.22
C LEU A 174 8.40 -6.13 13.11
N ALA A 175 8.23 -7.45 13.13
CA ALA A 175 7.21 -8.09 13.92
C ALA A 175 7.40 -7.86 15.42
N GLU A 176 8.62 -8.06 15.92
CA GLU A 176 8.98 -7.84 17.32
C GLU A 176 8.77 -6.37 17.70
N THR A 177 9.35 -5.43 16.93
CA THR A 177 9.27 -4.00 17.28
C THR A 177 7.83 -3.47 17.22
N VAL A 178 7.03 -3.89 16.22
CA VAL A 178 5.62 -3.47 16.12
C VAL A 178 4.79 -4.04 17.27
N LEU A 179 4.95 -5.32 17.61
CA LEU A 179 4.17 -5.94 18.67
C LEU A 179 4.54 -5.40 20.06
N GLU A 180 5.79 -4.99 20.25
CA GLU A 180 6.25 -4.33 21.48
C GLU A 180 5.69 -2.90 21.61
N HIS A 181 5.84 -2.07 20.57
CA HIS A 181 5.50 -0.64 20.65
C HIS A 181 4.02 -0.35 20.38
N PHE A 182 3.33 -1.25 19.68
CA PHE A 182 1.98 -1.02 19.19
C PHE A 182 1.05 -2.24 19.37
N PRO A 183 0.74 -2.63 20.62
CA PRO A 183 -0.08 -3.81 20.90
C PRO A 183 -1.50 -3.76 20.31
N ASP A 184 -2.01 -2.56 19.99
CA ASP A 184 -3.35 -2.35 19.42
C ASP A 184 -3.37 -2.34 17.87
N LYS A 185 -2.20 -2.28 17.21
CA LYS A 185 -2.11 -2.23 15.74
C LYS A 185 -2.09 -3.64 15.16
N TYR A 186 -2.71 -3.80 14.00
CA TYR A 186 -2.72 -5.08 13.31
C TYR A 186 -1.48 -5.24 12.45
N LEU A 187 -0.68 -6.26 12.75
CA LEU A 187 0.40 -6.72 11.90
C LEU A 187 -0.08 -7.92 11.06
N ILE A 188 0.07 -7.80 9.74
CA ILE A 188 -0.22 -8.87 8.79
C ILE A 188 1.07 -9.17 8.03
N ALA A 189 1.70 -10.30 8.34
CA ALA A 189 2.93 -10.77 7.70
C ALA A 189 2.65 -11.87 6.68
N ALA A 190 3.69 -12.27 5.94
CA ALA A 190 3.59 -13.37 4.99
C ALA A 190 4.79 -14.31 4.97
N SER A 191 4.52 -15.60 4.74
CA SER A 191 5.53 -16.66 4.64
C SER A 191 5.06 -17.80 3.75
N GLY A 192 5.96 -18.31 2.89
CA GLY A 192 5.67 -19.47 2.04
C GLY A 192 4.81 -19.13 0.82
N MET A 193 5.43 -18.60 -0.24
CA MET A 193 4.72 -18.25 -1.49
C MET A 193 5.56 -18.42 -2.76
N ALA A 194 6.76 -19.00 -2.64
CA ALA A 194 7.63 -19.23 -3.79
C ALA A 194 7.14 -20.40 -4.66
N GLY A 195 7.61 -20.48 -5.89
CA GLY A 195 7.33 -21.57 -6.82
C GLY A 195 5.92 -21.57 -7.41
N TYR A 196 5.50 -22.75 -7.87
CA TYR A 196 4.29 -22.97 -8.69
C TYR A 196 3.31 -23.98 -8.04
N GLY A 197 3.44 -24.19 -6.73
CA GLY A 197 2.65 -25.19 -6.00
C GLY A 197 1.16 -24.84 -5.90
N ASP A 198 0.38 -25.76 -5.31
CA ASP A 198 -1.06 -25.60 -5.13
C ASP A 198 -1.41 -24.27 -4.43
N SER A 199 -2.23 -23.48 -5.12
CA SER A 199 -2.68 -22.16 -4.67
C SER A 199 -3.59 -22.24 -3.45
N ASN A 200 -4.33 -23.34 -3.26
CA ASN A 200 -5.24 -23.51 -2.12
C ASN A 200 -4.51 -23.76 -0.79
N ARG A 201 -3.18 -23.97 -0.85
CA ARG A 201 -2.32 -24.05 0.33
C ARG A 201 -2.02 -22.68 0.94
N ILE A 202 -2.13 -21.60 0.16
CA ILE A 202 -2.02 -20.24 0.69
C ILE A 202 -3.25 -19.97 1.54
N ARG A 203 -3.02 -19.69 2.82
CA ARG A 203 -4.09 -19.43 3.79
C ARG A 203 -3.72 -18.26 4.68
N THR A 204 -4.73 -17.71 5.34
CA THR A 204 -4.55 -16.71 6.39
C THR A 204 -4.70 -17.39 7.75
N ARG A 205 -3.65 -17.34 8.56
CA ARG A 205 -3.62 -17.90 9.91
C ARG A 205 -3.50 -16.77 10.94
N LYS A 206 -4.35 -16.80 11.96
CA LYS A 206 -4.28 -15.89 13.10
C LYS A 206 -3.23 -16.40 14.09
N ILE A 207 -2.22 -15.59 14.41
CA ILE A 207 -1.18 -15.91 15.40
C ILE A 207 -1.62 -15.42 16.78
N SER A 208 -2.09 -14.18 16.87
CA SER A 208 -2.62 -13.55 18.09
C SER A 208 -3.81 -12.65 17.75
N SER A 209 -4.32 -11.87 18.71
CA SER A 209 -5.41 -10.89 18.45
C SER A 209 -5.06 -9.90 17.33
N HIS A 210 -3.81 -9.47 17.27
CA HIS A 210 -3.31 -8.41 16.39
C HIS A 210 -2.19 -8.87 15.43
N PHE A 211 -1.82 -10.16 15.41
CA PHE A 211 -0.83 -10.69 14.49
C PHE A 211 -1.38 -11.82 13.62
N TYR A 212 -1.20 -11.70 12.31
CA TYR A 212 -1.67 -12.65 11.31
C TYR A 212 -0.56 -13.00 10.33
N LEU A 213 -0.59 -14.21 9.79
CA LEU A 213 0.35 -14.72 8.79
C LEU A 213 -0.41 -15.22 7.56
N CYS A 214 0.01 -14.80 6.37
CA CYS A 214 -0.54 -15.25 5.10
C CYS A 214 0.48 -16.06 4.30
N GLY A 215 0.04 -17.14 3.64
CA GLY A 215 0.89 -18.00 2.81
C GLY A 215 0.74 -19.48 3.15
N ASP A 216 1.62 -20.30 2.60
CA ASP A 216 1.64 -21.76 2.83
C ASP A 216 2.71 -22.22 3.84
N GLU A 217 3.48 -21.27 4.38
CA GLU A 217 4.48 -21.42 5.43
C GLU A 217 5.62 -22.40 5.12
N THR A 218 5.72 -22.92 3.89
CA THR A 218 6.64 -24.01 3.54
C THR A 218 7.36 -23.81 2.19
N SER A 219 6.79 -23.02 1.29
CA SER A 219 7.37 -22.75 -0.04
C SER A 219 8.37 -21.59 0.02
N GLU A 220 9.65 -21.95 0.15
CA GLU A 220 10.78 -21.03 0.14
C GLU A 220 11.38 -20.84 -1.26
N VAL A 221 12.08 -19.72 -1.45
CA VAL A 221 12.82 -19.46 -2.69
C VAL A 221 13.97 -20.45 -2.82
N ARG A 222 14.01 -21.16 -3.95
CA ARG A 222 15.08 -22.12 -4.30
C ARG A 222 15.41 -21.99 -5.79
N GLU A 223 16.50 -22.61 -6.22
CA GLU A 223 16.85 -22.64 -7.65
C GLU A 223 15.68 -23.21 -8.48
N GLY A 224 15.29 -22.49 -9.53
CA GLY A 224 14.12 -22.81 -10.36
C GLY A 224 12.74 -22.56 -9.72
N GLN A 225 12.69 -22.20 -8.43
CA GLN A 225 11.47 -21.92 -7.66
C GLN A 225 11.56 -20.56 -6.97
N GLY A 226 11.65 -19.51 -7.78
CA GLY A 226 11.59 -18.11 -7.31
C GLY A 226 10.17 -17.66 -6.90
N LEU A 227 10.05 -16.38 -6.57
CA LEU A 227 8.75 -15.74 -6.36
C LEU A 227 8.03 -15.57 -7.71
N MET A 228 6.89 -16.25 -7.88
CA MET A 228 6.13 -16.26 -9.13
C MET A 228 4.94 -15.30 -9.04
N ALA A 229 4.72 -14.48 -10.08
CA ALA A 229 3.69 -13.43 -10.06
C ALA A 229 2.31 -13.91 -9.58
N PRO A 230 1.76 -15.03 -10.08
CA PRO A 230 0.42 -15.48 -9.66
C PRO A 230 0.39 -15.86 -8.17
N ARG A 231 1.41 -16.55 -7.69
CA ARG A 231 1.47 -17.06 -6.32
C ARG A 231 1.72 -15.94 -5.31
N VAL A 232 2.56 -14.98 -5.68
CA VAL A 232 2.76 -13.73 -4.94
C VAL A 232 1.46 -12.92 -4.89
N ALA A 233 0.76 -12.75 -6.01
CA ALA A 233 -0.50 -12.03 -6.07
C ALA A 233 -1.59 -12.69 -5.22
N LEU A 234 -1.64 -14.03 -5.17
CA LEU A 234 -2.55 -14.76 -4.27
C LEU A 234 -2.25 -14.46 -2.81
N CYS A 235 -0.99 -14.54 -2.38
CA CYS A 235 -0.61 -14.21 -1.01
C CYS A 235 -0.89 -12.74 -0.66
N ALA A 236 -0.62 -11.81 -1.60
CA ALA A 236 -0.94 -10.40 -1.46
C ALA A 236 -2.46 -10.18 -1.30
N ALA A 237 -3.28 -10.89 -2.09
CA ALA A 237 -4.73 -10.82 -2.00
C ALA A 237 -5.23 -11.32 -0.63
N HIS A 238 -4.60 -12.34 -0.05
CA HIS A 238 -4.89 -12.77 1.32
C HIS A 238 -4.61 -11.66 2.35
N GLN A 239 -3.45 -10.99 2.27
CA GLN A 239 -3.15 -9.87 3.18
C GLN A 239 -4.11 -8.69 2.99
N ALA A 240 -4.34 -8.26 1.74
CA ALA A 240 -5.23 -7.15 1.44
C ALA A 240 -6.68 -7.43 1.85
N ASN A 241 -7.18 -8.64 1.58
CA ASN A 241 -8.53 -9.04 1.98
C ASN A 241 -8.68 -9.11 3.51
N LEU A 242 -7.67 -9.61 4.23
CA LEU A 242 -7.68 -9.61 5.69
C LEU A 242 -7.70 -8.18 6.24
N VAL A 243 -6.95 -7.23 5.65
CA VAL A 243 -7.01 -5.82 6.05
C VAL A 243 -8.43 -5.27 5.90
N VAL A 244 -9.09 -5.52 4.76
CA VAL A 244 -10.50 -5.13 4.54
C VAL A 244 -11.41 -5.76 5.59
N GLU A 245 -11.25 -7.06 5.85
CA GLU A 245 -12.03 -7.75 6.87
C GLU A 245 -11.84 -7.12 8.26
N LEU A 246 -10.61 -6.81 8.67
CA LEU A 246 -10.32 -6.19 9.96
C LEU A 246 -10.89 -4.76 10.05
N ILE A 247 -10.81 -3.97 8.97
CA ILE A 247 -11.47 -2.65 8.86
C ILE A 247 -12.96 -2.80 9.10
N LEU A 248 -13.59 -3.83 8.54
CA LEU A 248 -15.03 -4.04 8.60
C LEU A 248 -15.50 -4.76 9.88
N ARG A 249 -14.61 -5.41 10.64
CA ARG A 249 -14.93 -6.03 11.93
C ARG A 249 -15.03 -5.07 13.11
N GLN A 250 -14.46 -3.87 13.05
CA GLN A 250 -14.47 -2.87 14.14
C GLN A 250 -15.86 -2.29 14.55
N THR A 251 -16.96 -2.98 14.28
CA THR A 251 -18.29 -2.62 14.79
C THR A 251 -18.48 -3.09 16.24
N GLY A 252 -18.65 -2.15 17.17
CA GLY A 252 -19.69 -2.34 18.21
C GLY A 252 -19.32 -2.32 19.69
N THR A 253 -18.12 -1.96 20.15
CA THR A 253 -17.90 -1.79 21.60
C THR A 253 -18.31 -0.39 22.07
N LYS A 254 -19.62 -0.08 22.00
CA LYS A 254 -20.18 0.80 23.05
C LYS A 254 -20.09 -0.03 24.32
N ARG A 255 -19.05 0.20 25.14
CA ARG A 255 -19.05 -0.28 26.53
C ARG A 255 -20.38 0.15 27.15
N ARG A 256 -21.25 -0.82 27.47
CA ARG A 256 -22.30 -0.59 28.45
C ARG A 256 -21.59 -0.15 29.72
N GLN A 257 -21.65 1.13 30.03
CA GLN A 257 -21.44 1.60 31.39
C GLN A 257 -22.62 1.05 32.18
N SER A 258 -22.35 0.05 33.00
CA SER A 258 -23.14 -0.31 34.18
C SER A 258 -22.46 0.29 35.39
#